data_AF-A0A8J5IEX8-F1
#
_entry.id   AF-A0A8J5IEX8-F1
#
_cell.length_a   1.000
_cell.length_b   1.000
_cell.length_c   1.000
_cell.angle_alpha   90.00
_cell.angle_beta   90.00
_cell.angle_gamma   90.00
#
_symmetry.space_group_name_H-M   'P 1'
#
loop_
_entity.id
_entity.type
_entity.pdbx_description
1 polymer ?
#
loop_
_entity_poly.entity_id
_entity_poly.type
_entity_poly.pdbx_seq_one_letter_code
_entity_poly.pdbx_strand_id
1 'polypeptide(L)'
;MGVRAAEYFAVASREVAKTISEKCQVLGKMLEASRVKLHSAQEIAQDSVFAQTPLLQEMNRVFEQLQSTTVDPNMVGGERGKTLFDFIDAETVQSLQQDALEQTKEVEELLAAHQHAITRIAAIYEFFIMFDKAHGSDVDALVGEHRQVASITDEEAKPVQELYDAAVSFFVDMEQCDRFLLQYFTTINDIYPHYEGIFADVQLLFDELRSLRDFYLQFLASYQSVGTEMLRRKQHDTKVRQFIEETKAKLAQLEKEEIALRRTFCEEHVRFLPSTLCPEIQNLPDKYTVVRGDCAAREEAR
;
A
#
# COMPACT_ATOMS: atom_id res chain seq x y z
N MET A 1 15.58 -45.40 61.71
CA MET A 1 16.14 -44.78 60.48
C MET A 1 15.12 -43.94 59.71
N GLY A 2 13.84 -43.88 60.10
CA GLY A 2 12.79 -43.15 59.35
C GLY A 2 12.82 -41.61 59.46
N VAL A 3 13.05 -41.05 60.65
CA VAL A 3 12.95 -39.60 60.89
C VAL A 3 13.92 -38.76 60.02
N ARG A 4 15.21 -39.13 59.94
CA ARG A 4 16.19 -38.41 59.10
C ARG A 4 15.88 -38.48 57.59
N ALA A 5 15.22 -39.54 57.13
CA ALA A 5 14.83 -39.67 55.74
C ALA A 5 13.59 -38.80 55.43
N ALA A 6 12.63 -38.74 56.34
CA ALA A 6 11.46 -37.87 56.23
C ALA A 6 11.85 -36.37 56.25
N GLU A 7 12.81 -35.99 57.09
CA GLU A 7 13.38 -34.63 57.11
C GLU A 7 14.04 -34.28 55.76
N TYR A 8 14.79 -35.21 55.18
CA TYR A 8 15.38 -35.03 53.84
C TYR A 8 14.32 -34.85 52.76
N PHE A 9 13.32 -35.73 52.68
CA PHE A 9 12.26 -35.64 51.67
C PHE A 9 11.45 -34.35 51.81
N ALA A 10 11.24 -33.87 53.03
CA ALA A 10 10.57 -32.60 53.25
C ALA A 10 11.40 -31.41 52.73
N VAL A 11 12.68 -31.33 53.07
CA VAL A 11 13.56 -30.26 52.55
C VAL A 11 13.62 -30.32 51.02
N ALA A 12 13.83 -31.51 50.46
CA ALA A 12 13.95 -31.69 49.02
C ALA A 12 12.63 -31.38 48.28
N SER A 13 11.47 -31.79 48.81
CA SER A 13 10.16 -31.46 48.23
C SER A 13 9.91 -29.97 48.24
N ARG A 14 10.27 -29.28 49.33
CA ARG A 14 10.14 -27.82 49.43
C ARG A 14 10.99 -27.11 48.38
N GLU A 15 12.24 -27.55 48.19
CA GLU A 15 13.14 -26.98 47.19
C GLU A 15 12.62 -27.19 45.77
N VAL A 16 12.21 -28.41 45.42
CA VAL A 16 11.68 -28.73 44.09
C VAL A 16 10.37 -27.97 43.81
N ALA A 17 9.44 -27.94 44.77
CA ALA A 17 8.19 -27.20 44.64
C ALA A 17 8.43 -25.69 44.47
N LYS A 18 9.42 -25.13 45.19
CA LYS A 18 9.84 -23.73 45.02
C LYS A 18 10.37 -23.49 43.60
N THR A 19 11.25 -24.35 43.09
CA THR A 19 11.78 -24.22 41.71
C THR A 19 10.67 -24.31 40.67
N ILE A 20 9.71 -25.23 40.83
CA ILE A 20 8.53 -25.34 39.96
C ILE A 20 7.74 -24.02 39.97
N SER A 21 7.44 -23.50 41.17
CA SER A 21 6.70 -22.24 41.34
C SER A 21 7.41 -21.03 40.71
N GLU A 22 8.72 -20.90 40.92
CA GLU A 22 9.54 -19.83 40.31
C GLU A 22 9.52 -19.92 38.78
N LYS A 23 9.70 -21.12 38.21
CA LYS A 23 9.63 -21.34 36.75
C LYS A 23 8.23 -21.04 36.20
N CYS A 24 7.15 -21.43 36.89
CA CYS A 24 5.78 -21.04 36.54
C CYS A 24 5.63 -19.51 36.47
N GLN A 25 6.09 -18.80 37.52
CA GLN A 25 5.96 -17.36 37.58
C GLN A 25 6.73 -16.64 36.45
N VAL A 26 7.96 -17.09 36.16
CA VAL A 26 8.77 -16.52 35.08
C VAL A 26 8.12 -16.79 33.72
N LEU A 27 7.71 -18.04 33.46
CA LEU A 27 7.07 -18.42 32.20
C LEU A 27 5.77 -17.66 31.97
N GLY A 28 4.94 -17.49 33.02
CA GLY A 28 3.70 -16.72 32.95
C GLY A 28 3.94 -15.26 32.56
N LYS A 29 4.94 -14.60 33.15
CA LYS A 29 5.32 -13.22 32.78
C LYS A 29 5.79 -13.12 31.34
N MET A 30 6.62 -14.07 30.88
CA MET A 30 7.13 -14.10 29.50
C MET A 30 6.02 -14.36 28.47
N LEU A 31 5.07 -15.25 28.80
CA LEU A 31 3.91 -15.55 27.97
C LEU A 31 3.02 -14.32 27.82
N GLU A 32 2.70 -13.62 28.91
CA GLU A 32 1.89 -12.40 28.85
C GLU A 32 2.59 -11.28 28.05
N ALA A 33 3.89 -11.07 28.27
CA ALA A 33 4.65 -10.11 27.46
C ALA A 33 4.62 -10.46 25.96
N SER A 34 4.67 -11.75 25.61
CA SER A 34 4.61 -12.21 24.21
C SER A 34 3.20 -12.03 23.62
N ARG A 35 2.14 -12.28 24.41
CA ARG A 35 0.74 -12.02 24.02
C ARG A 35 0.50 -10.55 23.69
N VAL A 36 0.98 -9.64 24.53
CA VAL A 36 0.88 -8.20 24.28
C VAL A 36 1.59 -7.81 22.97
N LYS A 37 2.79 -8.36 22.73
CA LYS A 37 3.51 -8.12 21.47
C LYS A 37 2.75 -8.62 20.25
N LEU A 38 2.19 -9.83 20.29
CA LEU A 38 1.38 -10.35 19.19
C LEU A 38 0.12 -9.50 18.97
N HIS A 39 -0.58 -9.15 20.05
CA HIS A 39 -1.81 -8.37 19.93
C HIS A 39 -1.54 -7.00 19.28
N SER A 40 -0.49 -6.31 19.72
CA SER A 40 -0.06 -5.05 19.10
C SER A 40 0.29 -5.22 17.62
N ALA A 41 0.99 -6.30 17.25
CA ALA A 41 1.30 -6.58 15.84
C ALA A 41 0.05 -6.89 15.00
N GLN A 42 -0.93 -7.60 15.58
CA GLN A 42 -2.22 -7.88 14.92
C GLN A 42 -3.04 -6.62 14.69
N GLU A 43 -3.11 -5.71 15.67
CA GLU A 43 -3.79 -4.42 15.53
C GLU A 43 -3.16 -3.58 14.42
N ILE A 44 -1.82 -3.46 14.42
CA ILE A 44 -1.11 -2.72 13.38
C ILE A 44 -1.36 -3.36 12.00
N ALA A 45 -1.18 -4.67 11.86
CA ALA A 45 -1.43 -5.35 10.59
C ALA A 45 -2.88 -5.19 10.10
N GLN A 46 -3.86 -5.22 11.00
CA GLN A 46 -5.26 -5.00 10.65
C GLN A 46 -5.52 -3.59 10.11
N ASP A 47 -4.95 -2.58 10.77
CA ASP A 47 -5.20 -1.17 10.46
C ASP A 47 -4.36 -0.66 9.27
N SER A 48 -3.11 -1.12 9.15
CA SER A 48 -2.17 -0.63 8.13
C SER A 48 -1.98 -1.57 6.95
N VAL A 49 -2.21 -2.88 7.07
CA VAL A 49 -2.00 -3.82 5.96
C VAL A 49 -3.33 -4.31 5.40
N PHE A 50 -4.10 -5.03 6.21
CA PHE A 50 -5.32 -5.71 5.72
C PHE A 50 -6.46 -4.76 5.37
N ALA A 51 -6.51 -3.59 6.01
CA ALA A 51 -7.45 -2.53 5.62
C ALA A 51 -7.21 -2.02 4.18
N GLN A 52 -5.99 -2.18 3.65
CA GLN A 52 -5.62 -1.69 2.32
C GLN A 52 -5.86 -2.72 1.20
N THR A 53 -6.06 -4.00 1.52
CA THR A 53 -6.30 -5.08 0.54
C THR A 53 -7.38 -4.79 -0.52
N PRO A 54 -8.50 -4.09 -0.22
CA PRO A 54 -9.48 -3.71 -1.24
C PRO A 54 -8.90 -2.88 -2.39
N LEU A 55 -7.80 -2.15 -2.17
CA LEU A 55 -7.13 -1.34 -3.19
C LEU A 55 -6.73 -2.16 -4.42
N LEU A 56 -6.33 -3.42 -4.24
CA LEU A 56 -5.94 -4.30 -5.34
C LEU A 56 -7.14 -4.59 -6.26
N GLN A 57 -8.33 -4.78 -5.67
CA GLN A 57 -9.57 -4.97 -6.44
C GLN A 57 -9.98 -3.68 -7.13
N GLU A 58 -9.82 -2.53 -6.48
CA GLU A 58 -10.08 -1.22 -7.09
C GLU A 58 -9.17 -0.96 -8.29
N MET A 59 -7.88 -1.28 -8.17
CA MET A 59 -6.92 -1.15 -9.28
C MET A 59 -7.34 -2.01 -10.48
N ASN A 60 -7.74 -3.26 -10.24
CA ASN A 60 -8.23 -4.14 -11.31
C ASN A 60 -9.46 -3.57 -12.01
N ARG A 61 -10.39 -2.96 -11.26
CA ARG A 61 -11.56 -2.26 -11.85
C ARG A 61 -11.14 -1.08 -12.72
N VAL A 62 -10.13 -0.32 -12.31
CA VAL A 62 -9.59 0.78 -13.14
C VAL A 62 -8.98 0.22 -14.43
N PHE A 63 -8.27 -0.90 -14.36
CA PHE A 63 -7.71 -1.56 -15.54
C PHE A 63 -8.79 -2.04 -16.50
N GLU A 64 -9.86 -2.66 -15.99
CA GLU A 64 -11.03 -3.04 -16.79
C GLU A 64 -11.69 -1.82 -17.47
N GLN A 65 -11.77 -0.68 -16.77
CA GLN A 65 -12.28 0.58 -17.36
C GLN A 65 -11.36 1.10 -18.47
N LEU A 66 -10.04 1.06 -18.28
CA LEU A 66 -9.07 1.46 -19.30
C LEU A 66 -9.14 0.56 -20.54
N GLN A 67 -9.29 -0.76 -20.35
CA GLN A 67 -9.43 -1.73 -21.44
C GLN A 67 -10.74 -1.59 -22.20
N SER A 68 -11.84 -1.24 -21.51
CA SER A 68 -13.13 -1.03 -22.16
C SER A 68 -13.26 0.34 -22.84
N THR A 69 -12.38 1.30 -22.53
CA THR A 69 -12.43 2.64 -23.11
C THR A 69 -11.62 2.70 -24.41
N THR A 70 -12.31 2.69 -25.55
CA THR A 70 -11.69 2.80 -26.88
C THR A 70 -11.19 4.21 -27.18
N VAL A 71 -10.05 4.31 -27.85
CA VAL A 71 -9.46 5.58 -28.29
C VAL A 71 -9.94 5.95 -29.70
N ASP A 72 -10.26 7.24 -29.92
CA ASP A 72 -10.64 7.72 -31.26
C ASP A 72 -9.46 7.54 -32.22
N PRO A 73 -9.61 6.80 -33.34
CA PRO A 73 -8.56 6.60 -34.34
C PRO A 73 -7.91 7.90 -34.83
N ASN A 74 -8.66 9.00 -34.87
CA ASN A 74 -8.12 10.30 -35.30
C ASN A 74 -7.09 10.87 -34.31
N MET A 75 -7.08 10.40 -33.07
CA MET A 75 -6.10 10.79 -32.04
C MET A 75 -4.83 9.93 -32.06
N VAL A 76 -4.88 8.78 -32.72
CA VAL A 76 -3.81 7.76 -32.73
C VAL A 76 -3.35 7.43 -34.15
N GLY A 77 -3.24 8.45 -35.02
CA GLY A 77 -2.71 8.29 -36.37
C GLY A 77 -3.52 7.37 -37.29
N GLY A 78 -4.78 7.09 -36.96
CA GLY A 78 -5.68 6.22 -37.73
C GLY A 78 -5.72 4.76 -37.26
N GLU A 79 -4.96 4.39 -36.23
CA GLU A 79 -5.00 3.04 -35.65
C GLU A 79 -6.39 2.74 -35.05
N ARG A 80 -6.88 1.51 -35.27
CA ARG A 80 -8.19 1.06 -34.79
C ARG A 80 -8.05 0.02 -33.70
N GLY A 81 -9.01 -0.01 -32.78
CA GLY A 81 -9.07 -1.00 -31.71
C GLY A 81 -8.14 -0.70 -30.52
N LYS A 82 -7.45 0.44 -30.54
CA LYS A 82 -6.68 0.92 -29.39
C LYS A 82 -7.61 1.31 -28.24
N THR A 83 -7.16 1.03 -27.04
CA THR A 83 -7.83 1.34 -25.77
C THR A 83 -6.91 2.22 -24.93
N LEU A 84 -7.43 2.86 -23.88
CA LEU A 84 -6.57 3.63 -22.98
C LEU A 84 -5.55 2.75 -22.25
N PHE A 85 -5.84 1.47 -22.11
CA PHE A 85 -4.92 0.50 -21.52
C PHE A 85 -3.62 0.33 -22.33
N ASP A 86 -3.66 0.50 -23.65
CA ASP A 86 -2.47 0.39 -24.51
C ASP A 86 -1.44 1.51 -24.29
N PHE A 87 -1.79 2.53 -23.51
CA PHE A 87 -0.95 3.70 -23.22
C PHE A 87 -0.42 3.72 -21.78
N ILE A 88 -0.65 2.66 -21.01
CA ILE A 88 -0.14 2.53 -19.64
C ILE A 88 0.86 1.38 -19.55
N ASP A 89 1.78 1.49 -18.59
CA ASP A 89 2.69 0.40 -18.24
C ASP A 89 2.01 -0.57 -17.27
N ALA A 90 1.15 -1.43 -17.82
CA ALA A 90 0.39 -2.38 -17.02
C ALA A 90 1.26 -3.48 -16.40
N GLU A 91 2.40 -3.83 -17.03
CA GLU A 91 3.31 -4.87 -16.53
C GLU A 91 3.94 -4.44 -15.20
N THR A 92 4.44 -3.20 -15.13
CA THR A 92 5.00 -2.65 -13.90
C THR A 92 3.97 -2.61 -12.77
N VAL A 93 2.74 -2.16 -13.05
CA VAL A 93 1.68 -2.08 -12.04
C VAL A 93 1.26 -3.48 -11.56
N GLN A 94 1.16 -4.46 -12.45
CA GLN A 94 0.84 -5.83 -12.09
C GLN A 94 1.95 -6.45 -11.22
N SER A 95 3.22 -6.13 -11.49
CA SER A 95 4.33 -6.53 -10.62
C SER A 95 4.15 -5.96 -9.21
N LEU A 96 3.86 -4.67 -9.08
CA LEU A 96 3.63 -4.03 -7.77
C LEU A 96 2.42 -4.63 -7.04
N GLN A 97 1.34 -4.97 -7.75
CA GLN A 97 0.19 -5.67 -7.16
C GLN A 97 0.56 -7.07 -6.65
N GLN A 98 1.42 -7.79 -7.38
CA GLN A 98 1.90 -9.11 -6.98
C GLN A 98 2.81 -8.99 -5.74
N ASP A 99 3.73 -8.04 -5.74
CA ASP A 99 4.60 -7.77 -4.58
C ASP A 99 3.76 -7.45 -3.34
N ALA A 100 2.68 -6.67 -3.49
CA ALA A 100 1.79 -6.32 -2.39
C ALA A 100 1.04 -7.54 -1.84
N LEU A 101 0.62 -8.46 -2.71
CA LEU A 101 0.00 -9.71 -2.29
C LEU A 101 0.99 -10.61 -1.55
N GLU A 102 2.22 -10.72 -2.05
CA GLU A 102 3.26 -11.55 -1.46
C GLU A 102 3.67 -11.04 -0.07
N GLN A 103 3.92 -9.74 0.07
CA GLN A 103 4.26 -9.17 1.37
C GLN A 103 3.09 -9.21 2.36
N THR A 104 1.84 -8.99 1.90
CA THR A 104 0.65 -9.16 2.75
C THR A 104 0.55 -10.59 3.28
N LYS A 105 0.82 -11.58 2.42
CA LYS A 105 0.81 -12.99 2.80
C LYS A 105 1.95 -13.32 3.76
N GLU A 106 3.13 -12.76 3.56
CA GLU A 106 4.25 -12.92 4.50
C GLU A 106 3.89 -12.38 5.90
N VAL A 107 3.21 -11.23 5.99
CA VAL A 107 2.66 -10.73 7.26
C VAL A 107 1.71 -11.74 7.91
N GLU A 108 0.78 -12.33 7.15
CA GLU A 108 -0.15 -13.35 7.65
C GLU A 108 0.60 -14.58 8.18
N GLU A 109 1.62 -15.04 7.45
CA GLU A 109 2.44 -16.20 7.83
C GLU A 109 3.25 -15.93 9.12
N LEU A 110 3.82 -14.73 9.27
CA LEU A 110 4.54 -14.31 10.48
C LEU A 110 3.60 -14.23 11.69
N LEU A 111 2.41 -13.64 11.53
CA LEU A 111 1.39 -13.58 12.59
C LEU A 111 0.92 -14.98 12.99
N ALA A 112 0.69 -15.86 12.02
CA ALA A 112 0.28 -17.24 12.26
C ALA A 112 1.37 -18.04 13.00
N ALA A 113 2.64 -17.88 12.62
CA ALA A 113 3.77 -18.52 13.29
C ALA A 113 3.94 -18.03 14.73
N HIS A 114 3.82 -16.71 14.95
CA HIS A 114 3.87 -16.11 16.28
C HIS A 114 2.70 -16.59 17.16
N GLN A 115 1.48 -16.61 16.63
CA GLN A 115 0.30 -17.15 17.31
C GLN A 115 0.47 -18.63 17.66
N HIS A 116 1.00 -19.44 16.72
CA HIS A 116 1.28 -20.84 16.97
C HIS A 116 2.25 -21.03 18.14
N ALA A 117 3.38 -20.31 18.13
CA ALA A 117 4.36 -20.36 19.22
C ALA A 117 3.74 -20.00 20.57
N ILE A 118 2.93 -18.94 20.63
CA ILE A 118 2.20 -18.54 21.85
C ILE A 118 1.22 -19.62 22.31
N THR A 119 0.45 -20.23 21.40
CA THR A 119 -0.48 -21.31 21.75
C THR A 119 0.26 -22.52 22.32
N ARG A 120 1.43 -22.86 21.78
CA ARG A 120 2.26 -23.96 22.29
C ARG A 120 2.85 -23.65 23.67
N ILE A 121 3.38 -22.43 23.87
CA ILE A 121 3.88 -21.97 25.17
C ILE A 121 2.74 -21.95 26.21
N ALA A 122 1.54 -21.49 25.83
CA ALA A 122 0.38 -21.47 26.71
C ALA A 122 -0.01 -22.88 27.17
N ALA A 123 0.00 -23.87 26.28
CA ALA A 123 -0.27 -25.26 26.65
C ALA A 123 0.80 -25.82 27.63
N ILE A 124 2.07 -25.47 27.43
CA ILE A 124 3.15 -25.86 28.37
C ILE A 124 2.97 -25.15 29.72
N TYR A 125 2.62 -23.87 29.72
CA TYR A 125 2.32 -23.13 30.94
C TYR A 125 1.11 -23.70 31.69
N GLU A 126 0.05 -24.09 30.97
CA GLU A 126 -1.10 -24.79 31.55
C GLU A 126 -0.70 -26.12 32.19
N PHE A 127 0.21 -26.87 31.57
CA PHE A 127 0.81 -28.06 32.17
C PHE A 127 1.59 -27.71 33.46
N PHE A 128 2.39 -26.65 33.45
CA PHE A 128 3.21 -26.23 34.59
C PHE A 128 2.35 -25.89 35.83
N ILE A 129 1.23 -25.20 35.63
CA ILE A 129 0.31 -24.84 36.72
C ILE A 129 -0.54 -26.03 37.21
N MET A 130 -0.56 -27.18 36.53
CA MET A 130 -1.29 -28.35 37.01
C MET A 130 -0.70 -28.92 38.30
N PHE A 131 0.62 -28.83 38.49
CA PHE A 131 1.25 -29.29 39.72
C PHE A 131 0.77 -28.49 40.93
N ASP A 132 0.76 -27.17 40.83
CA ASP A 132 0.27 -26.29 41.88
C ASP A 132 -1.22 -26.53 42.20
N LYS A 133 -2.03 -26.78 41.15
CA LYS A 133 -3.45 -27.14 41.34
C LYS A 133 -3.66 -28.49 42.01
N ALA A 134 -2.81 -29.48 41.71
CA ALA A 134 -2.96 -30.84 42.21
C ALA A 134 -2.34 -31.05 43.59
N HIS A 135 -1.23 -30.37 43.87
CA HIS A 135 -0.39 -30.62 45.04
C HIS A 135 -0.11 -29.37 45.88
N GLY A 136 -0.57 -28.17 45.49
CA GLY A 136 -0.28 -26.93 46.22
C GLY A 136 -0.75 -26.94 47.68
N SER A 137 -1.95 -27.49 47.95
CA SER A 137 -2.43 -27.67 49.33
C SER A 137 -1.58 -28.65 50.13
N ASP A 138 -1.07 -29.70 49.48
CA ASP A 138 -0.24 -30.72 50.11
C ASP A 138 1.17 -30.20 50.37
N VAL A 139 1.72 -29.41 49.45
CA VAL A 139 2.99 -28.69 49.63
C VAL A 139 2.90 -27.74 50.83
N ASP A 140 1.84 -26.94 50.92
CA ASP A 140 1.62 -26.02 52.05
C ASP A 140 1.41 -26.76 53.38
N ALA A 141 0.61 -27.82 53.38
CA ALA A 141 0.27 -28.58 54.59
C ALA A 141 1.44 -29.45 55.09
N LEU A 142 2.12 -30.17 54.19
CA LEU A 142 3.15 -31.16 54.53
C LEU A 142 4.54 -30.56 54.64
N VAL A 143 4.83 -29.50 53.87
CA VAL A 143 6.20 -29.01 53.67
C VAL A 143 6.34 -27.49 53.60
N GLY A 144 5.28 -26.74 53.91
CA GLY A 144 5.25 -25.28 53.81
C GLY A 144 6.38 -24.57 54.57
N GLU A 145 6.70 -23.35 54.15
CA GLU A 145 7.86 -22.58 54.67
C GLU A 145 7.86 -22.38 56.19
N HIS A 146 6.69 -22.35 56.82
CA HIS A 146 6.51 -22.13 58.25
C HIS A 146 6.57 -23.42 59.08
N ARG A 147 6.66 -24.59 58.43
CA ARG A 147 6.65 -25.89 59.10
C ARG A 147 8.05 -26.30 59.55
N GLN A 148 8.19 -26.63 60.83
CA GLN A 148 9.45 -27.17 61.39
C GLN A 148 9.65 -28.61 60.90
N VAL A 149 10.70 -28.82 60.11
CA VAL A 149 11.05 -30.13 59.54
C VAL A 149 11.31 -31.19 60.63
N ALA A 150 11.77 -30.76 61.80
CA ALA A 150 11.99 -31.62 62.97
C ALA A 150 10.68 -32.13 63.65
N SER A 151 9.50 -31.66 63.22
CA SER A 151 8.20 -32.06 63.77
C SER A 151 7.44 -33.06 62.89
N ILE A 152 8.09 -33.61 61.86
CA ILE A 152 7.48 -34.60 60.97
C ILE A 152 7.33 -35.93 61.73
N THR A 153 6.10 -36.39 61.85
CA THR A 153 5.78 -37.66 62.51
C THR A 153 6.01 -38.85 61.55
N ASP A 154 6.21 -40.05 62.08
CA ASP A 154 6.33 -41.27 61.26
C ASP A 154 5.07 -41.53 60.39
N GLU A 155 3.91 -41.00 60.77
CA GLU A 155 2.66 -41.07 59.99
C GLU A 155 2.67 -40.14 58.75
N GLU A 156 3.43 -39.05 58.80
CA GLU A 156 3.55 -38.06 57.73
C GLU A 156 4.75 -38.33 56.81
N ALA A 157 5.67 -39.20 57.22
CA ALA A 157 6.85 -39.58 56.44
C ALA A 157 6.48 -40.17 55.06
N LYS A 158 5.41 -40.98 54.99
CA LYS A 158 4.95 -41.60 53.74
C LYS A 158 4.28 -40.59 52.78
N PRO A 159 3.31 -39.75 53.22
CA PRO A 159 2.79 -38.66 52.39
C PRO A 159 3.86 -37.69 51.87
N VAL A 160 4.86 -37.35 52.71
CA VAL A 160 5.97 -36.48 52.29
C VAL A 160 6.83 -37.15 51.21
N GLN A 161 7.06 -38.46 51.31
CA GLN A 161 7.79 -39.20 50.28
C GLN A 161 6.99 -39.30 48.97
N GLU A 162 5.68 -39.57 49.03
CA GLU A 162 4.82 -39.62 47.84
C GLU A 162 4.76 -38.26 47.13
N LEU A 163 4.71 -37.16 47.89
CA LEU A 163 4.78 -35.80 47.37
C LEU A 163 6.15 -35.51 46.73
N TYR A 164 7.25 -35.94 47.35
CA TYR A 164 8.59 -35.82 46.78
C TYR A 164 8.69 -36.53 45.43
N ASP A 165 8.25 -37.79 45.36
CA ASP A 165 8.30 -38.61 44.15
C ASP A 165 7.46 -37.97 43.03
N ALA A 166 6.27 -37.44 43.37
CA ALA A 166 5.43 -36.69 42.44
C ALA A 166 6.10 -35.40 41.95
N ALA A 167 6.70 -34.62 42.86
CA ALA A 167 7.39 -33.37 42.54
C ALA A 167 8.62 -33.61 41.63
N VAL A 168 9.41 -34.64 41.91
CA VAL A 168 10.57 -35.00 41.08
C VAL A 168 10.12 -35.51 39.71
N SER A 169 9.11 -36.37 39.65
CA SER A 169 8.57 -36.85 38.36
C SER A 169 8.08 -35.67 37.51
N PHE A 170 7.32 -34.75 38.12
CA PHE A 170 6.83 -33.56 37.44
C PHE A 170 7.97 -32.65 36.98
N PHE A 171 8.98 -32.43 37.83
CA PHE A 171 10.15 -31.63 37.48
C PHE A 171 10.90 -32.19 36.26
N VAL A 172 11.04 -33.51 36.15
CA VAL A 172 11.65 -34.16 34.98
C VAL A 172 10.83 -33.91 33.71
N ASP A 173 9.50 -33.97 33.77
CA ASP A 173 8.65 -33.64 32.62
C ASP A 173 8.73 -32.14 32.26
N MET A 174 8.92 -31.29 33.27
CA MET A 174 9.12 -29.85 33.10
C MET A 174 10.42 -29.55 32.34
N GLU A 175 11.53 -30.19 32.72
CA GLU A 175 12.84 -30.06 32.05
C GLU A 175 12.78 -30.53 30.58
N GLN A 176 11.96 -31.54 30.27
CA GLN A 176 11.72 -31.95 28.88
C GLN A 176 11.04 -30.86 28.05
N CYS A 177 10.24 -30.00 28.68
CA CYS A 177 9.56 -28.89 28.02
C CYS A 177 10.50 -27.71 27.70
N ASP A 178 11.62 -27.55 28.42
CA ASP A 178 12.51 -26.39 28.30
C ASP A 178 13.09 -26.22 26.88
N ARG A 179 13.40 -27.33 26.20
CA ARG A 179 13.88 -27.29 24.80
C ARG A 179 12.83 -26.71 23.86
N PHE A 180 11.56 -27.07 24.06
CA PHE A 180 10.46 -26.56 23.24
C PHE A 180 10.17 -25.10 23.55
N LEU A 181 10.18 -24.73 24.83
CA LEU A 181 10.05 -23.33 25.26
C LEU A 181 11.13 -22.45 24.63
N LEU A 182 12.39 -22.89 24.69
CA LEU A 182 13.50 -22.17 24.06
C LEU A 182 13.25 -21.99 22.55
N GLN A 183 12.88 -23.05 21.84
CA GLN A 183 12.58 -22.97 20.41
C GLN A 183 11.45 -21.97 20.10
N TYR A 184 10.33 -22.04 20.83
CA TYR A 184 9.20 -21.15 20.59
C TYR A 184 9.53 -19.69 20.93
N PHE A 185 10.25 -19.42 22.03
CA PHE A 185 10.69 -18.07 22.36
C PHE A 185 11.72 -17.52 21.37
N THR A 186 12.63 -18.36 20.86
CA THR A 186 13.53 -17.96 19.76
C THR A 186 12.73 -17.57 18.54
N THR A 187 11.76 -18.38 18.11
CA THR A 187 10.87 -18.04 16.99
C THR A 187 10.17 -16.70 17.19
N ILE A 188 9.62 -16.43 18.39
CA ILE A 188 8.97 -15.15 18.70
C ILE A 188 9.96 -13.98 18.62
N ASN A 189 11.16 -14.15 19.19
CA ASN A 189 12.18 -13.11 19.21
C ASN A 189 12.78 -12.85 17.83
N ASP A 190 12.79 -13.84 16.95
CA ASP A 190 13.20 -13.68 15.56
C ASP A 190 12.10 -12.97 14.75
N ILE A 191 10.83 -13.34 14.93
CA ILE A 191 9.71 -12.72 14.20
C ILE A 191 9.48 -11.27 14.62
N TYR A 192 9.55 -10.95 15.92
CA TYR A 192 9.09 -9.65 16.42
C TYR A 192 9.79 -8.43 15.78
N PRO A 193 11.13 -8.41 15.61
CA PRO A 193 11.82 -7.33 14.89
C PRO A 193 11.45 -7.23 13.42
N HIS A 194 11.00 -8.31 12.78
CA HIS A 194 10.65 -8.30 11.36
C HIS A 194 9.34 -7.53 11.09
N TYR A 195 8.44 -7.43 12.08
CA TYR A 195 7.18 -6.69 11.92
C TYR A 195 7.40 -5.23 11.53
N GLU A 196 8.35 -4.53 12.16
CA GLU A 196 8.56 -3.10 11.89
C GLU A 196 8.98 -2.85 10.44
N GLY A 197 9.89 -3.69 9.91
CA GLY A 197 10.34 -3.61 8.53
C GLY A 197 9.21 -3.93 7.54
N ILE A 198 8.59 -5.10 7.68
CA ILE A 198 7.57 -5.54 6.73
C ILE A 198 6.33 -4.63 6.73
N PHE A 199 5.92 -4.10 7.88
CA PHE A 199 4.80 -3.16 7.94
C PHE A 199 5.12 -1.85 7.21
N ALA A 200 6.34 -1.33 7.33
CA ALA A 200 6.77 -0.13 6.62
C ALA A 200 6.83 -0.37 5.10
N ASP A 201 7.39 -1.51 4.69
CA ASP A 201 7.53 -1.86 3.26
C ASP A 201 6.15 -2.03 2.60
N VAL A 202 5.25 -2.76 3.25
CA VAL A 202 3.87 -2.96 2.77
C VAL A 202 3.13 -1.63 2.69
N GLN A 203 3.26 -0.77 3.70
CA GLN A 203 2.61 0.55 3.71
C GLN A 203 3.06 1.40 2.53
N LEU A 204 4.37 1.48 2.27
CA LEU A 204 4.92 2.24 1.14
C LEU A 204 4.40 1.71 -0.20
N LEU A 205 4.35 0.39 -0.35
CA LEU A 205 3.88 -0.26 -1.56
C LEU A 205 2.39 0.01 -1.83
N PHE A 206 1.54 -0.08 -0.81
CA PHE A 206 0.13 0.28 -0.96
C PHE A 206 -0.09 1.78 -1.20
N ASP A 207 0.75 2.65 -0.64
CA ASP A 207 0.69 4.09 -0.92
C ASP A 207 1.05 4.40 -2.39
N GLU A 208 2.05 3.71 -2.95
CA GLU A 208 2.39 3.81 -4.37
C GLU A 208 1.25 3.31 -5.27
N LEU A 209 0.69 2.13 -4.96
CA LEU A 209 -0.48 1.61 -5.68
C LEU A 209 -1.68 2.56 -5.58
N ARG A 210 -1.87 3.23 -4.45
CA ARG A 210 -2.95 4.21 -4.30
C ARG A 210 -2.73 5.41 -5.21
N SER A 211 -1.50 5.92 -5.25
CA SER A 211 -1.12 7.02 -6.14
C SER A 211 -1.36 6.66 -7.61
N LEU A 212 -0.96 5.45 -8.02
CA LEU A 212 -1.18 4.96 -9.39
C LEU A 212 -2.66 4.82 -9.74
N ARG A 213 -3.48 4.30 -8.81
CA ARG A 213 -4.93 4.21 -9.00
C ARG A 213 -5.53 5.59 -9.25
N ASP A 214 -5.18 6.56 -8.40
CA ASP A 214 -5.70 7.92 -8.48
C ASP A 214 -5.25 8.61 -9.78
N PHE A 215 -4.00 8.38 -10.18
CA PHE A 215 -3.48 8.84 -11.47
C PHE A 215 -4.28 8.27 -12.64
N TYR A 216 -4.56 6.97 -12.65
CA TYR A 216 -5.32 6.35 -13.75
C TYR A 216 -6.80 6.74 -13.78
N LEU A 217 -7.42 6.93 -12.61
CA LEU A 217 -8.75 7.52 -12.53
C LEU A 217 -8.78 8.94 -13.11
N GLN A 218 -7.77 9.75 -12.79
CA GLN A 218 -7.64 11.09 -13.35
C GLN A 218 -7.34 11.06 -14.85
N PHE A 219 -6.57 10.09 -15.33
CA PHE A 219 -6.32 9.87 -16.75
C PHE A 219 -7.62 9.57 -17.51
N LEU A 220 -8.43 8.64 -17.00
CA LEU A 220 -9.77 8.34 -17.53
C LEU A 220 -10.65 9.59 -17.62
N ALA A 221 -10.76 10.34 -16.51
CA ALA A 221 -11.57 11.55 -16.46
C ALA A 221 -11.05 12.63 -17.44
N SER A 222 -9.73 12.78 -17.52
CA SER A 222 -9.09 13.75 -18.43
C SER A 222 -9.33 13.38 -19.89
N TYR A 223 -9.26 12.09 -20.25
CA TYR A 223 -9.52 11.63 -21.60
C TYR A 223 -10.93 11.97 -22.10
N GLN A 224 -11.94 11.87 -21.23
CA GLN A 224 -13.32 12.25 -21.56
C GLN A 224 -13.44 13.72 -22.00
N SER A 225 -12.56 14.59 -21.52
CA SER A 225 -12.54 16.02 -21.89
C SER A 225 -11.81 16.30 -23.22
N VAL A 226 -11.00 15.37 -23.72
CA VAL A 226 -10.18 15.61 -24.92
C VAL A 226 -11.06 15.78 -26.16
N GLY A 227 -12.14 15.00 -26.28
CA GLY A 227 -13.07 15.11 -27.41
C GLY A 227 -13.72 16.49 -27.52
N THR A 228 -14.14 17.08 -26.40
CA THR A 228 -14.74 18.43 -26.39
C THR A 228 -13.71 19.51 -26.71
N GLU A 229 -12.48 19.38 -26.21
CA GLU A 229 -11.38 20.29 -26.53
C GLU A 229 -10.99 20.22 -28.02
N MET A 230 -10.93 19.03 -28.60
CA MET A 230 -10.64 18.86 -30.04
C MET A 230 -11.74 19.45 -30.92
N LEU A 231 -13.00 19.29 -30.53
CA LEU A 231 -14.13 19.93 -31.22
C LEU A 231 -14.02 21.46 -31.13
N ARG A 232 -13.70 22.01 -29.96
CA ARG A 232 -13.51 23.45 -29.75
C ARG A 232 -12.43 24.02 -30.68
N ARG A 233 -11.28 23.33 -30.79
CA ARG A 233 -10.19 23.72 -31.70
C ARG A 233 -10.63 23.68 -33.16
N LYS A 234 -11.35 22.64 -33.59
CA LYS A 234 -11.88 22.52 -34.95
C LYS A 234 -12.88 23.63 -35.30
N GLN A 235 -13.72 24.01 -34.34
CA GLN A 235 -14.68 25.12 -34.50
C GLN A 235 -13.96 26.47 -34.61
N HIS A 236 -12.94 26.71 -33.79
CA HIS A 236 -12.11 27.90 -33.89
C HIS A 236 -11.43 27.99 -35.27
N ASP A 237 -10.80 26.91 -35.73
CA ASP A 237 -10.16 26.87 -37.04
C ASP A 237 -11.14 27.14 -38.18
N THR A 238 -12.35 26.58 -38.10
CA THR A 238 -13.41 26.86 -39.09
C THR A 238 -13.80 28.33 -39.09
N LYS A 239 -14.01 28.94 -37.91
CA LYS A 239 -14.35 30.36 -37.78
C LYS A 239 -13.27 31.27 -38.35
N VAL A 240 -12.00 30.98 -38.05
CA VAL A 240 -10.87 31.75 -38.58
C VAL A 240 -10.79 31.64 -40.10
N ARG A 241 -10.93 30.42 -40.66
CA ARG A 241 -10.95 30.23 -42.12
C ARG A 241 -12.10 31.00 -42.77
N GLN A 242 -13.30 30.93 -42.21
CA GLN A 242 -14.45 31.68 -42.72
C GLN A 242 -14.18 33.18 -42.71
N PHE A 243 -13.68 33.73 -41.61
CA PHE A 243 -13.34 35.15 -41.50
C PHE A 243 -12.28 35.58 -42.54
N ILE A 244 -11.25 34.76 -42.76
CA ILE A 244 -10.23 35.01 -43.77
C ILE A 244 -10.83 35.04 -45.17
N GLU A 245 -11.69 34.08 -45.52
CA GLU A 245 -12.33 34.03 -46.84
C GLU A 245 -13.29 35.21 -47.04
N GLU A 246 -14.07 35.58 -46.03
CA GLU A 246 -14.91 36.79 -46.05
C GLU A 246 -14.06 38.07 -46.25
N THR A 247 -12.91 38.15 -45.58
CA THR A 247 -12.01 39.30 -45.69
C THR A 247 -11.36 39.37 -47.07
N LYS A 248 -10.91 38.23 -47.62
CA LYS A 248 -10.39 38.16 -49.00
C LYS A 248 -11.45 38.58 -50.01
N ALA A 249 -12.69 38.13 -49.84
CA ALA A 249 -13.80 38.51 -50.71
C ALA A 249 -14.07 40.02 -50.66
N LYS A 250 -14.07 40.62 -49.47
CA LYS A 250 -14.22 42.08 -49.29
C LYS A 250 -13.06 42.87 -49.93
N LEU A 251 -11.82 42.44 -49.73
CA LEU A 251 -10.65 43.08 -50.36
C LEU A 251 -10.74 43.04 -51.89
N ALA A 252 -11.11 41.89 -52.46
CA ALA A 252 -11.28 41.74 -53.90
C ALA A 252 -12.45 42.60 -54.44
N GLN A 253 -13.50 42.81 -53.65
CA GLN A 253 -14.61 43.69 -54.01
C GLN A 253 -14.16 45.17 -54.04
N LEU A 254 -13.46 45.63 -53.01
CA LEU A 254 -12.91 46.99 -52.95
C LEU A 254 -11.91 47.27 -54.10
N GLU A 255 -11.05 46.28 -54.42
CA GLU A 255 -10.14 46.37 -55.56
C GLU A 255 -10.91 46.57 -56.88
N LYS A 256 -11.99 45.81 -57.10
CA LYS A 256 -12.84 45.94 -58.30
C LYS A 256 -13.54 47.29 -58.38
N GLU A 257 -14.07 47.78 -57.26
CA GLU A 257 -14.74 49.08 -57.19
C GLU A 257 -13.77 50.22 -57.51
N GLU A 258 -12.57 50.21 -56.94
CA GLU A 258 -11.54 51.22 -57.20
C GLU A 258 -11.05 51.17 -58.66
N ILE A 259 -10.85 49.96 -59.23
CA ILE A 259 -10.51 49.81 -60.65
C ILE A 259 -11.61 50.42 -61.53
N ALA A 260 -12.88 50.19 -61.20
CA ALA A 260 -14.00 50.74 -61.95
C ALA A 260 -14.03 52.28 -61.86
N LEU A 261 -13.89 52.84 -60.66
CA LEU A 261 -13.84 54.29 -60.45
C LEU A 261 -12.67 54.95 -61.19
N ARG A 262 -11.46 54.40 -61.09
CA ARG A 262 -10.28 54.88 -61.82
C ARG A 262 -10.48 54.81 -63.33
N ARG A 263 -11.09 53.73 -63.83
CA ARG A 263 -11.39 53.58 -65.27
C ARG A 263 -12.38 54.64 -65.74
N THR A 264 -13.50 54.82 -65.05
CA THR A 264 -14.49 55.84 -65.40
C THR A 264 -13.86 57.23 -65.41
N PHE A 265 -13.08 57.57 -64.38
CA PHE A 265 -12.35 58.84 -64.32
C PHE A 265 -11.40 59.01 -65.51
N CYS A 266 -10.66 57.95 -65.87
CA CYS A 266 -9.75 57.99 -67.01
C CYS A 266 -10.48 58.21 -68.34
N GLU A 267 -11.57 57.49 -68.57
CA GLU A 267 -12.40 57.61 -69.77
C GLU A 267 -12.96 59.03 -69.95
N GLU A 268 -13.37 59.67 -68.85
CA GLU A 268 -13.99 60.99 -68.88
C GLU A 268 -12.97 62.14 -68.99
N HIS A 269 -11.83 62.03 -68.28
CA HIS A 269 -10.97 63.18 -68.01
C HIS A 269 -9.54 63.09 -68.57
N VAL A 270 -8.95 61.90 -68.75
CA VAL A 270 -7.50 61.78 -69.05
C VAL A 270 -7.11 62.43 -70.37
N ARG A 271 -8.00 62.45 -71.38
CA ARG A 271 -7.75 63.12 -72.67
C ARG A 271 -7.51 64.64 -72.55
N PHE A 272 -7.91 65.25 -71.42
CA PHE A 272 -7.76 66.68 -71.16
C PHE A 272 -6.63 66.99 -70.18
N LEU A 273 -5.94 65.97 -69.66
CA LEU A 273 -4.88 66.13 -68.67
C LEU A 273 -3.52 65.79 -69.31
N PRO A 274 -2.51 66.67 -69.23
CA PRO A 274 -1.17 66.34 -69.69
C PRO A 274 -0.58 65.24 -68.79
N SER A 275 0.09 64.27 -69.39
CA SER A 275 0.64 63.09 -68.71
C SER A 275 1.69 63.41 -67.63
N THR A 276 2.23 64.63 -67.61
CA THR A 276 3.21 65.11 -66.63
C THR A 276 2.60 65.62 -65.33
N LEU A 277 1.27 65.82 -65.27
CA LEU A 277 0.62 66.43 -64.10
C LEU A 277 0.53 65.47 -62.90
N CYS A 278 0.29 64.18 -63.16
CA CYS A 278 0.30 63.10 -62.17
C CYS A 278 0.59 61.78 -62.91
N PRO A 279 1.84 61.29 -62.87
CA PRO A 279 2.25 60.06 -63.55
C PRO A 279 1.47 58.83 -63.07
N GLU A 280 1.00 58.84 -61.83
CA GLU A 280 0.30 57.72 -61.19
C GLU A 280 -1.17 57.61 -61.57
N ILE A 281 -1.72 58.57 -62.32
CA ILE A 281 -3.17 58.66 -62.59
C ILE A 281 -3.74 57.46 -63.34
N GLN A 282 -2.90 56.70 -64.04
CA GLN A 282 -3.26 55.46 -64.75
C GLN A 282 -2.85 54.18 -64.01
N ASN A 283 -2.22 54.29 -62.84
CA ASN A 283 -1.80 53.11 -62.07
C ASN A 283 -3.02 52.34 -61.56
N LEU A 284 -2.93 51.02 -61.59
CA LEU A 284 -3.88 50.15 -60.90
C LEU A 284 -3.76 50.31 -59.37
N PRO A 285 -4.81 50.04 -58.60
CA PRO A 285 -4.73 50.05 -57.16
C PRO A 285 -3.81 48.95 -56.63
N ASP A 286 -3.28 49.15 -55.42
CA ASP A 286 -2.45 48.17 -54.74
C ASP A 286 -3.23 46.88 -54.45
N LYS A 287 -2.57 45.74 -54.64
CA LYS A 287 -3.15 44.43 -54.40
C LYS A 287 -2.76 43.91 -53.02
N TYR A 288 -3.75 43.49 -52.25
CA TYR A 288 -3.55 42.92 -50.91
C TYR A 288 -3.77 41.40 -50.91
N THR A 289 -2.88 40.65 -50.28
CA THR A 289 -2.99 39.19 -50.13
C THR A 289 -2.84 38.77 -48.67
N VAL A 290 -3.75 37.93 -48.19
CA VAL A 290 -3.68 37.35 -46.84
C VAL A 290 -2.93 36.03 -46.90
N VAL A 291 -1.77 35.97 -46.23
CA VAL A 291 -0.93 34.78 -46.13
C VAL A 291 -0.95 34.29 -44.68
N ARG A 292 -1.04 32.97 -44.48
CA ARG A 292 -0.89 32.38 -43.14
C ARG A 292 0.59 32.47 -42.76
N GLY A 293 0.91 33.18 -41.68
CA GLY A 293 2.27 33.21 -41.15
C GLY A 293 2.64 31.86 -40.52
N ASP A 294 3.87 31.40 -40.74
CA ASP A 294 4.39 30.18 -40.12
C ASP A 294 4.55 30.37 -38.61
N CYS A 295 4.17 29.33 -37.85
CA CYS A 295 4.15 29.33 -36.38
C CYS A 295 5.56 29.20 -35.75
N ALA A 296 6.62 29.07 -36.55
CA ALA A 296 7.94 28.64 -36.08
C ALA A 296 8.77 29.69 -35.32
N ALA A 297 8.30 30.94 -35.17
CA ALA A 297 9.10 32.03 -34.60
C ALA A 297 8.84 32.32 -33.10
N ARG A 298 8.30 31.38 -32.31
CA ARG A 298 7.93 31.64 -30.91
C ARG A 298 8.47 30.66 -29.84
N GLU A 299 9.50 29.89 -30.15
CA GLU A 299 10.20 29.06 -29.16
C GLU A 299 11.64 29.52 -28.91
N GLU A 300 11.85 30.80 -28.61
CA GLU A 300 13.07 31.27 -27.93
C GLU A 300 12.70 32.37 -26.93
N ALA A 301 12.04 31.98 -25.84
CA ALA A 301 12.05 32.71 -24.58
C ALA A 301 11.37 31.87 -23.50
N ARG A 302 12.09 30.92 -22.93
CA ARG A 302 12.00 30.51 -21.53
C ARG A 302 13.26 29.75 -21.12
#